data_AF-A0A2S5CP10-F1
#
_entry.id   AF-A0A2S5CP10-F1
#
_cell.length_a   1.000
_cell.length_b   1.000
_cell.length_c   1.000
_cell.angle_alpha   90.00
_cell.angle_beta   90.00
_cell.angle_gamma   90.00
#
_symmetry.space_group_name_H-M   'P 1'
#
loop_
_entity.id
_entity.type
_entity.pdbx_description
1 polymer ?
#
loop_
_entity_poly.entity_id
_entity_poly.type
_entity_poly.pdbx_seq_one_letter_code
_entity_poly.pdbx_strand_id
1 'polypeptide(L)'
;MTRQISHPSIKVIGPNGQISLGKQYAGRQVLVEEQEQGVWLIRTATVIPDNEHWLQHPKVAADLQQALAWATTHPASDATLDSVMEKLHEGE
;
A
#
# COMPACT_ATOMS: atom_id res chain seq x y z
N MET A 1 -5.03 -20.41 12.00
CA MET A 1 -4.87 -20.45 10.53
C MET A 1 -3.56 -21.16 10.22
N THR A 2 -3.63 -22.43 9.83
CA THR A 2 -2.45 -23.28 9.66
C THR A 2 -1.73 -22.88 8.38
N ARG A 3 -0.47 -22.44 8.50
CA ARG A 3 0.39 -22.08 7.36
C ARG A 3 0.65 -23.34 6.55
N GLN A 4 -0.07 -23.55 5.44
CA GLN A 4 0.32 -24.57 4.46
C GLN A 4 1.62 -24.12 3.82
N ILE A 5 2.72 -24.76 4.23
CA ILE A 5 4.01 -24.59 3.59
C ILE A 5 3.93 -25.42 2.30
N SER A 6 3.92 -24.73 1.16
CA SER A 6 4.03 -25.38 -0.15
C SER A 6 5.35 -26.14 -0.22
N HIS A 7 5.29 -27.39 -0.70
CA HIS A 7 6.50 -28.19 -0.92
C HIS A 7 7.44 -27.49 -1.93
N PRO A 8 8.76 -27.61 -1.75
CA PRO A 8 9.72 -27.06 -2.69
C PRO A 8 9.51 -27.67 -4.08
N SER A 9 9.49 -26.83 -5.11
CA SER A 9 9.34 -27.26 -6.51
C SER A 9 10.58 -26.89 -7.30
N ILE A 10 11.13 -27.81 -8.09
CA ILE A 10 12.22 -27.53 -9.01
C ILE A 10 11.67 -26.75 -10.21
N LYS A 11 12.34 -25.64 -10.55
CA LYS A 11 12.04 -24.78 -11.70
C LYS A 11 13.31 -24.57 -12.51
N VAL A 12 13.16 -24.40 -13.82
CA VAL A 12 14.28 -24.09 -14.73
C VAL A 12 14.25 -22.59 -15.03
N ILE A 13 15.42 -21.96 -14.99
CA ILE A 13 15.62 -20.59 -15.49
C ILE A 13 15.63 -20.66 -17.01
N GLY A 14 14.69 -19.95 -17.65
CA GLY A 14 14.62 -19.89 -19.10
C GLY A 14 15.83 -19.16 -19.72
N PRO A 15 16.01 -19.24 -21.04
CA PRO A 15 17.15 -18.64 -21.74
C PRO A 15 17.29 -17.12 -21.56
N ASN A 16 16.19 -16.44 -21.21
CA ASN A 16 16.17 -15.00 -20.94
C ASN A 16 16.23 -14.66 -19.43
N GLY A 17 16.64 -15.60 -18.57
CA GLY A 17 16.75 -15.38 -17.12
C GLY A 17 15.42 -15.43 -16.36
N GLN A 18 14.34 -15.91 -16.96
CA GLN A 18 13.00 -15.90 -16.36
C GLN A 18 12.71 -17.17 -15.55
N ILE A 19 12.06 -17.02 -14.39
CA ILE A 19 11.54 -18.13 -13.57
C ILE A 19 10.01 -18.03 -13.49
N SER A 20 9.31 -19.09 -13.88
CA SER A 20 7.85 -19.16 -13.82
C SER A 20 7.33 -19.69 -12.48
N LEU A 21 6.85 -18.77 -11.63
CA LEU A 21 6.30 -19.08 -10.29
C LEU A 21 4.83 -19.52 -10.31
N GLY A 22 4.10 -19.24 -11.38
CA GLY A 22 2.68 -19.58 -11.56
C GLY A 22 1.77 -18.37 -11.72
N LYS A 23 0.61 -18.57 -12.35
CA LYS A 23 -0.32 -17.49 -12.71
C LYS A 23 -0.90 -16.75 -11.51
N GLN A 24 -0.97 -17.40 -10.34
CA GLN A 24 -1.44 -16.78 -9.09
C GLN A 24 -0.57 -15.62 -8.60
N TYR A 25 0.65 -15.48 -9.13
CA TYR A 25 1.56 -14.38 -8.81
C TYR A 25 1.70 -13.36 -9.95
N ALA A 26 0.92 -13.50 -11.04
CA ALA A 26 0.98 -12.58 -12.18
C ALA A 26 0.69 -11.13 -11.75
N GLY A 27 1.48 -10.19 -12.26
CA GLY A 27 1.33 -8.76 -11.97
C GLY A 27 1.82 -8.32 -10.58
N ARG A 28 2.23 -9.24 -9.70
CA ARG A 28 2.78 -8.87 -8.38
C ARG A 28 4.23 -8.44 -8.52
N GLN A 29 4.59 -7.35 -7.85
CA GLN A 29 5.98 -6.97 -7.67
C GLN A 29 6.66 -7.90 -6.66
N VAL A 30 7.89 -8.28 -6.97
CA VAL A 30 8.71 -9.14 -6.11
C VAL A 30 10.07 -8.51 -5.92
N LEU A 31 10.57 -8.63 -4.70
CA LEU A 31 11.95 -8.35 -4.36
C LEU A 31 12.76 -9.63 -4.60
N VAL A 32 13.86 -9.50 -5.34
CA VAL A 32 14.80 -10.59 -5.65
C VAL A 32 16.15 -10.23 -5.07
N GLU A 33 16.64 -11.03 -4.14
CA GLU A 33 17.94 -10.83 -3.49
C GLU A 33 18.79 -12.09 -3.62
N GLU A 34 20.08 -11.92 -3.91
CA GLU A 34 21.08 -12.97 -3.76
C GLU A 34 21.66 -12.87 -2.34
N GLN A 35 21.36 -13.85 -1.49
CA GLN A 35 21.82 -13.87 -0.09
C GLN A 35 23.26 -14.41 -0.02
N GLU A 36 23.57 -15.39 -0.86
CA GLU A 36 24.87 -16.02 -1.04
C GLU A 36 25.00 -16.48 -2.50
N GLN A 37 26.20 -16.85 -2.93
CA GLN A 37 26.43 -17.29 -4.31
C GLN A 37 25.51 -18.49 -4.67
N GLY A 38 24.58 -18.27 -5.59
CA GLY A 38 23.62 -19.29 -6.01
C GLY A 38 22.40 -19.47 -5.09
N VAL A 39 22.25 -18.63 -4.06
CA VAL A 39 21.12 -18.65 -3.13
C VAL A 39 20.30 -17.37 -3.28
N TRP A 40 19.14 -17.50 -3.89
CA TRP A 40 18.21 -16.39 -4.09
C TRP A 40 16.99 -16.47 -3.18
N LEU A 41 16.55 -15.32 -2.69
CA LEU A 41 15.31 -15.14 -1.95
C LEU A 41 14.38 -14.24 -2.75
N ILE A 42 13.20 -14.76 -3.10
CA ILE A 42 12.15 -14.03 -3.81
C ILE A 42 10.98 -13.82 -2.86
N ARG A 43 10.60 -12.56 -2.63
CA ARG A 43 9.48 -12.19 -1.74
C ARG A 43 8.54 -11.25 -2.47
N THR A 44 7.23 -11.40 -2.28
CA THR A 44 6.27 -10.37 -2.73
C THR A 44 6.50 -9.09 -1.95
N ALA A 45 6.50 -7.94 -2.63
CA ALA A 45 6.66 -6.63 -2.01
C ALA A 45 5.55 -5.69 -2.48
N THR A 46 5.22 -4.72 -1.64
CA THR A 46 4.40 -3.56 -2.01
C THR A 46 5.33 -2.37 -2.12
N VAL A 47 5.42 -1.76 -3.30
CA VAL A 47 6.20 -0.55 -3.52
C VAL A 47 5.31 0.66 -3.26
N ILE A 48 5.80 1.58 -2.43
CA ILE A 48 5.14 2.85 -2.12
C ILE A 48 6.10 3.96 -2.58
N PRO A 49 5.64 4.90 -3.44
CA PRO A 49 6.43 6.06 -3.83
C PRO A 49 6.91 6.87 -2.62
N ASP A 50 8.10 7.46 -2.71
CA ASP A 50 8.71 8.21 -1.61
C ASP A 50 7.82 9.35 -1.09
N ASN A 51 7.16 10.07 -2.00
CA ASN A 51 6.22 11.16 -1.70
C ASN A 51 4.91 10.69 -1.05
N GLU A 52 4.66 9.38 -1.00
CA GLU A 52 3.47 8.77 -0.39
C GLU A 52 3.81 7.95 0.87
N HIS A 53 5.09 7.61 1.07
CA HIS A 53 5.55 6.84 2.23
C HIS A 53 5.19 7.50 3.57
N TRP A 54 5.05 8.83 3.61
CA TRP A 54 4.65 9.56 4.80
C TRP A 54 3.28 9.10 5.36
N LEU A 55 2.35 8.65 4.51
CA LEU A 55 1.03 8.15 4.90
C LEU A 55 1.10 6.89 5.76
N GLN A 56 2.20 6.13 5.67
CA GLN A 56 2.41 4.91 6.46
C GLN A 56 2.96 5.19 7.86
N HIS A 57 3.32 6.43 8.19
CA HIS A 57 3.80 6.75 9.55
C HIS A 57 2.67 6.51 10.56
N PRO A 58 2.92 5.84 11.70
CA PRO A 58 1.87 5.40 12.62
C PRO A 58 0.91 6.51 13.04
N LYS A 59 1.45 7.70 13.34
CA LYS A 59 0.64 8.87 13.72
C LYS A 59 -0.25 9.35 12.58
N VAL A 60 0.33 9.51 11.38
CA VAL A 60 -0.40 9.98 10.20
C VAL A 60 -1.51 9.01 9.82
N ALA A 61 -1.22 7.70 9.81
CA ALA A 61 -2.19 6.67 9.52
C ALA A 61 -3.36 6.68 10.51
N ALA A 62 -3.09 6.83 11.80
CA ALA A 62 -4.11 6.91 12.84
C ALA A 62 -4.97 8.18 12.71
N ASP A 63 -4.33 9.34 12.52
CA ASP A 63 -5.02 10.63 12.34
C ASP A 63 -5.93 10.58 11.09
N LEU A 64 -5.44 10.00 9.99
CA LEU A 64 -6.22 9.81 8.75
C LEU A 64 -7.40 8.85 8.96
N GLN A 65 -7.20 7.72 9.64
CA GLN A 65 -8.28 6.78 9.97
C GLN A 65 -9.39 7.46 10.79
N GLN A 66 -9.02 8.27 11.78
CA GLN A 66 -9.97 9.03 12.58
C GLN A 66 -10.72 10.06 11.74
N ALA A 67 -10.02 10.81 10.88
CA ALA A 67 -10.65 11.79 10.00
C ALA A 67 -11.65 11.13 9.03
N LEU A 68 -11.30 9.99 8.45
CA LEU A 68 -12.19 9.21 7.58
C LEU A 68 -13.41 8.68 8.34
N ALA A 69 -13.23 8.17 9.57
CA ALA A 69 -14.33 7.72 10.41
C ALA A 69 -15.29 8.85 10.81
N TRP A 70 -14.76 10.07 11.02
CA TRP A 70 -15.59 11.24 11.26
C TRP A 70 -16.38 11.63 10.00
N ALA A 71 -15.72 11.67 8.83
CA ALA A 71 -16.33 12.09 7.58
C ALA A 71 -17.49 11.19 7.12
N THR A 72 -17.46 9.88 7.43
CA THR A 72 -18.57 8.98 7.11
C THR A 72 -19.86 9.31 7.88
N THR A 73 -19.75 9.96 9.04
CA THR A 73 -20.89 10.36 9.88
C THR A 73 -21.25 11.84 9.75
N HIS A 74 -20.42 12.62 9.05
CA HIS A 74 -20.60 14.05 8.82
C HIS A 74 -20.48 14.37 7.32
N PRO A 75 -21.51 14.02 6.52
CA PRO A 75 -21.52 14.33 5.09
C PRO A 75 -21.32 15.83 4.86
N ALA A 76 -20.53 16.17 3.84
CA ALA A 76 -20.37 17.55 3.41
C ALA A 76 -21.74 18.14 3.05
N SER A 77 -21.99 19.36 3.54
CA SER A 77 -23.24 20.08 3.32
C SER A 77 -22.96 21.57 3.23
N ASP A 78 -23.54 22.21 2.23
CA ASP A 78 -23.40 23.66 2.00
C ASP A 78 -24.42 24.46 2.81
N ALA A 79 -25.23 23.80 3.66
CA ALA A 79 -26.32 24.44 4.41
C ALA A 79 -25.88 25.62 5.31
N THR A 80 -24.60 25.66 5.71
CA THR A 80 -24.04 26.75 6.51
C THR A 80 -23.02 27.60 5.75
N LEU A 81 -22.90 27.43 4.42
CA LEU A 81 -21.87 28.09 3.62
C LEU A 81 -21.95 29.61 3.70
N ASP A 82 -23.13 30.19 3.49
CA ASP A 82 -23.32 31.64 3.49
C ASP A 82 -22.95 32.26 4.85
N SER A 83 -23.39 31.65 5.95
CA SER A 83 -23.07 32.11 7.30
C SER A 83 -21.59 31.98 7.66
N VAL A 84 -20.87 31.03 7.05
CA VAL A 84 -19.41 30.90 7.22
C VAL A 84 -18.69 31.98 6.41
N MET A 85 -19.13 32.24 5.18
CA MET A 85 -18.54 33.27 4.31
C MET A 85 -18.72 34.68 4.88
N GLU A 86 -19.88 34.98 5.45
CA GLU A 86 -20.15 36.27 6.12
C GLU A 86 -19.21 36.49 7.31
N LYS A 87 -19.04 35.48 8.17
CA LYS A 87 -18.11 35.54 9.31
C LYS A 87 -16.64 35.69 8.92
N LEU A 88 -16.22 35.09 7.80
CA LEU A 88 -14.86 35.23 7.29
C LEU A 88 -14.61 36.65 6.76
N HIS A 89 -15.62 37.28 6.17
CA HIS A 89 -15.54 38.65 5.65
C HIS A 89 -15.58 39.72 6.75
N GLU A 90 -16.24 39.46 7.88
CA GLU A 90 -16.28 40.37 9.04
C GLU A 90 -15.04 40.27 9.96
N GLY A 91 -14.14 39.32 9.71
CA GLY A 91 -12.94 39.05 10.52
C GLY A 91 -11.64 39.74 10.05
N GLU A 92 -11.71 40.60 9.02
CA GLU A 92 -10.65 41.58 8.63
C GLU A 92 -10.95 42.97 9.22
#